data_AF-A0AA39V2C0-F1
#
_entry.id   AF-A0AA39V2C0-F1
#
_cell.length_a   1.000
_cell.length_b   1.000
_cell.length_c   1.000
_cell.angle_alpha   90.00
_cell.angle_beta   90.00
_cell.angle_gamma   90.00
#
_symmetry.space_group_name_H-M   'P 1'
#
loop_
_entity.id
_entity.type
_entity.pdbx_description
1 polymer ?
#
loop_
_entity_poly.entity_id
_entity_poly.type
_entity_poly.pdbx_seq_one_letter_code
_entity_poly.pdbx_strand_id
1 'polypeptide(L)'
;MILTVIAEDGDLIVEVVQYSEDTWNANSNPVSEEIAQFRVDRNVLIKASQPLLKMLLDPKWKEANQSVLSLNEGRVVSTEIWLRVIHKATINVIVPFREIWHLVAAIDYYDLDITKFNPWFAAWYSECNTQLLKPRELLFPTWRFDHAKGFARWTRYLAYEEKGHITEANPAKLWSYHLPGRIIQQLNAAKGRLRTVLHRGLFRPCEHLFSANCKCRKETLYDYQKHLVDIDVWPLETVFQRTPMNEILDRLEKFNFEAKLSACGACRRDYKSPVEETVEFVRYYFDGLCLDCLNRSKPKLKDPDMDYWRHHTLKEHEWITGCRFRHKQPTWYFSFMGRKEDRDRFMGRRRRDSDSD
;
A
#
# COMPACT_ATOMS: atom_id res chain seq x y z
N MET A 1 -11.53 -9.93 36.54
CA MET A 1 -11.85 -8.65 35.87
C MET A 1 -10.89 -7.62 36.42
N ILE A 2 -10.00 -7.09 35.59
CA ILE A 2 -9.01 -6.08 36.00
C ILE A 2 -9.54 -4.72 35.54
N LEU A 3 -9.62 -3.76 36.47
CA LEU A 3 -9.94 -2.37 36.14
C LEU A 3 -8.64 -1.67 35.73
N THR A 4 -8.57 -1.25 34.48
CA THR A 4 -7.48 -0.43 33.95
C THR A 4 -7.79 1.04 34.14
N VAL A 5 -6.93 1.77 34.85
CA VAL A 5 -7.10 3.21 35.06
C VAL A 5 -6.44 3.97 33.89
N ILE A 6 -7.25 4.68 33.11
CA ILE A 6 -6.78 5.56 32.02
C ILE A 6 -6.77 7.02 32.50
N ALA A 7 -7.75 7.40 33.32
CA ALA A 7 -7.81 8.68 34.03
C ALA A 7 -7.96 8.42 35.53
N GLU A 8 -7.00 8.89 36.34
CA GLU A 8 -7.01 8.72 37.81
C GLU A 8 -8.28 9.30 38.44
N ASP A 9 -8.66 10.52 38.03
CA ASP A 9 -9.85 11.23 38.48
C ASP A 9 -11.10 10.94 37.62
N GLY A 10 -11.08 9.84 36.85
CA GLY A 10 -12.18 9.49 35.94
C GLY A 10 -13.49 9.14 36.66
N ASP A 11 -14.61 9.66 36.16
CA ASP A 11 -15.96 9.53 36.71
C ASP A 11 -16.83 8.47 36.01
N LEU A 12 -16.29 7.81 34.98
CA LEU A 12 -16.99 6.82 34.17
C LEU A 12 -16.18 5.52 34.06
N ILE A 13 -16.86 4.39 34.19
CA ILE A 13 -16.33 3.07 33.86
C ILE A 13 -16.83 2.67 32.48
N VAL A 14 -15.93 2.44 31.54
CA VAL A 14 -16.26 1.80 30.26
C VAL A 14 -16.01 0.31 30.41
N GLU A 15 -17.07 -0.48 30.37
CA GLU A 15 -17.01 -1.93 30.37
C GLU A 15 -17.08 -2.43 28.93
N VAL A 16 -16.12 -3.25 28.53
CA VAL A 16 -16.07 -3.85 27.19
C VAL A 16 -16.32 -5.33 27.34
N VAL A 17 -17.36 -5.82 26.68
CA VAL A 17 -17.64 -7.26 26.55
C VAL A 17 -17.26 -7.68 25.14
N GLN A 18 -16.15 -8.40 25.03
CA GLN A 18 -15.68 -8.95 23.77
C GLN A 18 -16.27 -10.33 23.57
N TYR A 19 -16.87 -10.53 22.41
CA TYR A 19 -17.43 -11.79 21.99
C TYR A 19 -16.56 -12.46 20.93
N SER A 20 -16.62 -13.79 20.91
CA SER A 20 -15.98 -14.62 19.90
C SER A 20 -16.64 -14.43 18.56
N GLU A 21 -15.82 -14.35 17.52
CA GLU A 21 -16.33 -14.34 16.15
C GLU A 21 -16.55 -15.74 15.58
N ASP A 22 -15.89 -16.76 16.16
CA ASP A 22 -15.86 -18.11 15.60
C ASP A 22 -16.58 -19.13 16.52
N THR A 23 -16.91 -18.75 17.76
CA THR A 23 -17.58 -19.63 18.71
C THR A 23 -18.95 -19.10 19.14
N TRP A 24 -19.94 -20.01 19.08
CA TRP A 24 -21.33 -19.74 19.39
C TRP A 24 -21.79 -20.70 20.49
N ASN A 25 -22.59 -20.22 21.42
CA ASN A 25 -23.16 -21.05 22.47
C ASN A 25 -24.37 -21.85 21.96
N ALA A 26 -24.93 -22.72 22.81
CA ALA A 26 -26.07 -23.58 22.48
C ALA A 26 -27.34 -22.81 22.03
N ASN A 27 -27.42 -21.51 22.33
CA ASN A 27 -28.53 -20.64 21.94
C ASN A 27 -28.24 -19.81 20.69
N SER A 28 -27.18 -20.15 19.94
CA SER A 28 -26.73 -19.38 18.76
C SER A 28 -26.39 -17.92 19.07
N ASN A 29 -25.91 -17.64 20.28
CA ASN A 29 -25.32 -16.35 20.63
C ASN A 29 -23.79 -16.46 20.67
N PRO A 30 -23.05 -15.40 20.29
CA PRO A 30 -21.60 -15.38 20.42
C PRO A 30 -21.16 -15.66 21.86
N VAL A 31 -20.11 -16.44 22.05
CA VAL A 31 -19.55 -16.69 23.39
C VAL A 31 -18.75 -15.46 23.82
N SER A 32 -18.93 -14.96 25.05
CA SER A 32 -18.04 -13.91 25.60
C SER A 32 -16.66 -14.50 25.85
N GLU A 33 -15.63 -13.89 25.24
CA GLU A 33 -14.24 -14.30 25.39
C GLU A 33 -13.54 -13.52 26.50
N GLU A 34 -13.82 -12.22 26.59
CA GLU A 34 -13.07 -11.32 27.45
C GLU A 34 -13.95 -10.17 27.93
N ILE A 35 -13.77 -9.77 29.19
CA ILE A 35 -14.41 -8.59 29.77
C ILE A 35 -13.34 -7.74 30.43
N ALA A 36 -13.28 -6.47 30.03
CA ALA A 36 -12.36 -5.48 30.57
C ALA A 36 -13.11 -4.22 31.01
N GLN A 37 -12.59 -3.54 32.02
CA GLN A 37 -13.14 -2.28 32.50
C GLN A 37 -12.06 -1.20 32.47
N PHE A 38 -12.45 0.00 32.04
CA PHE A 38 -11.57 1.15 31.94
C PHE A 38 -12.14 2.33 32.71
N ARG A 39 -11.38 2.89 33.66
CA ARG A 39 -11.75 4.16 34.31
C ARG A 39 -11.30 5.34 33.45
N VAL A 40 -12.24 6.17 33.04
CA VAL A 40 -12.05 7.26 32.08
C VAL A 40 -12.79 8.52 32.53
N ASP A 41 -12.45 9.66 31.91
CA ASP A 41 -13.15 10.93 32.13
C ASP A 41 -14.29 11.08 31.08
N ARG A 42 -15.53 11.16 31.55
CA ARG A 42 -16.72 11.34 30.72
C ARG A 42 -16.61 12.58 29.83
N ASN A 43 -16.08 13.68 30.36
CA ASN A 43 -15.96 14.93 29.61
C ASN A 43 -14.97 14.79 28.45
N VAL A 44 -13.93 13.97 28.59
CA VAL A 44 -13.01 13.67 27.49
C VAL A 44 -13.74 12.92 26.38
N LEU A 45 -14.56 11.91 26.71
CA LEU A 45 -15.35 11.16 25.72
C LEU A 45 -16.34 12.06 24.96
N ILE A 46 -17.09 12.89 25.69
CA ILE A 46 -18.08 13.83 25.14
C ILE A 46 -17.43 14.86 24.22
N LYS A 47 -16.26 15.37 24.59
CA LYS A 47 -15.49 16.31 23.75
C LYS A 47 -14.86 15.64 22.54
N ALA A 48 -14.56 14.34 22.63
CA ALA A 48 -13.90 13.60 21.58
C ALA A 48 -14.83 13.20 20.43
N SER A 49 -16.12 12.98 20.70
CA SER A 49 -17.08 12.63 19.64
C SER A 49 -18.54 13.02 19.90
N GLN A 50 -19.24 13.36 18.82
CA GLN A 50 -20.67 13.66 18.85
C GLN A 50 -21.55 12.43 19.17
N PRO A 51 -21.27 11.23 18.62
CA PRO A 51 -21.98 10.02 19.02
C PRO A 51 -21.89 9.73 20.52
N LEU A 52 -20.68 9.80 21.09
CA LEU A 52 -20.47 9.59 22.53
C LEU A 52 -21.13 10.69 23.37
N LEU A 53 -21.11 11.94 22.91
CA LEU A 53 -21.84 13.04 23.55
C LEU A 53 -23.33 12.72 23.67
N LYS A 54 -23.96 12.32 22.57
CA LYS A 54 -25.39 11.98 22.55
C LYS A 54 -25.69 10.80 23.47
N MET A 55 -24.92 9.72 23.35
CA MET A 55 -25.10 8.52 24.15
C MET A 55 -24.98 8.78 25.65
N LEU A 56 -24.06 9.67 26.07
CA LEU A 56 -23.78 9.92 27.48
C LEU A 56 -24.64 11.01 28.12
N LEU A 57 -25.26 11.90 27.33
CA LEU A 57 -26.01 13.06 27.83
C LEU A 57 -27.49 13.09 27.43
N ASP A 58 -27.91 12.50 26.30
CA ASP A 58 -29.31 12.55 25.85
C ASP A 58 -30.13 11.51 26.64
N PRO A 59 -31.13 11.95 27.45
CA PRO A 59 -31.94 11.05 28.28
C PRO A 59 -32.69 9.95 27.53
N LYS A 60 -32.78 10.04 26.19
CA LYS A 60 -33.34 8.97 25.35
C LYS A 60 -32.47 7.72 25.31
N TRP A 61 -31.19 7.83 25.66
CA TRP A 61 -30.26 6.70 25.73
C TRP A 61 -30.24 6.12 27.13
N LYS A 62 -30.17 4.79 27.21
CA LYS A 62 -30.15 4.06 28.49
C LYS A 62 -28.89 4.39 29.30
N GLU A 63 -27.81 4.68 28.58
CA GLU A 63 -26.47 4.97 29.06
C GLU A 63 -26.36 6.39 29.65
N ALA A 64 -27.34 7.27 29.37
CA ALA A 64 -27.31 8.64 29.83
C ALA A 64 -27.31 8.72 31.36
N ASN A 65 -26.41 9.54 31.91
CA ASN A 65 -26.19 9.71 33.36
C ASN A 65 -25.79 8.44 34.13
N GLN A 66 -25.45 7.34 33.46
CA GLN A 66 -24.92 6.14 34.13
C GLN A 66 -23.43 6.28 34.42
N SER A 67 -22.98 5.74 35.56
CA SER A 67 -21.56 5.65 35.94
C SER A 67 -20.81 4.53 35.22
N VAL A 68 -21.54 3.64 34.54
CA VAL A 68 -20.99 2.55 33.74
C VAL A 68 -21.56 2.62 32.33
N LEU A 69 -20.68 2.56 31.33
CA LEU A 69 -21.00 2.45 29.92
C LEU A 69 -20.57 1.06 29.43
N SER A 70 -21.52 0.19 29.11
CA SER A 70 -21.23 -1.16 28.58
C SER A 70 -21.19 -1.17 27.05
N LEU A 71 -20.06 -1.59 26.48
CA LEU A 71 -19.82 -1.75 25.05
C LEU A 71 -19.83 -3.25 24.71
N ASN A 72 -20.95 -3.72 24.17
CA ASN A 72 -21.20 -5.15 23.89
C ASN A 72 -20.67 -5.65 22.54
N GLU A 73 -20.09 -4.77 21.72
CA GLU A 73 -19.54 -5.14 20.40
C GLU A 73 -18.09 -4.63 20.22
N GLY A 74 -17.45 -4.25 21.34
CA GLY A 74 -16.08 -3.76 21.34
C GLY A 74 -15.04 -4.89 21.40
N ARG A 75 -13.84 -4.60 20.89
CA ARG A 75 -12.64 -5.40 21.20
C ARG A 75 -11.90 -4.73 22.34
N VAL A 76 -11.41 -5.51 23.30
CA VAL A 76 -10.74 -4.98 24.50
C VAL A 76 -9.52 -4.14 24.12
N VAL A 77 -8.64 -4.69 23.28
CA VAL A 77 -7.37 -4.03 22.90
C VAL A 77 -7.62 -2.79 22.05
N SER A 78 -8.45 -2.87 21.00
CA SER A 78 -8.77 -1.68 20.20
C SER A 78 -9.45 -0.60 21.03
N THR A 79 -10.27 -0.98 22.00
CA THR A 79 -10.94 -0.04 22.92
C THR A 79 -9.96 0.67 23.83
N GLU A 80 -9.06 -0.08 24.44
CA GLU A 80 -8.00 0.50 25.27
C GLU A 80 -7.17 1.51 24.48
N ILE A 81 -6.81 1.20 23.23
CA ILE A 81 -6.02 2.10 22.38
C ILE A 81 -6.77 3.42 22.19
N TRP A 82 -8.00 3.41 21.69
CA TRP A 82 -8.68 4.67 21.39
C TRP A 82 -9.00 5.49 22.63
N LEU A 83 -9.36 4.82 23.74
CA LEU A 83 -9.53 5.50 25.03
C LEU A 83 -8.24 6.19 25.47
N ARG A 84 -7.10 5.50 25.41
CA ARG A 84 -5.81 6.09 25.78
C ARG A 84 -5.40 7.23 24.84
N VAL A 85 -5.60 7.09 23.53
CA VAL A 85 -5.29 8.16 22.56
C VAL A 85 -6.06 9.44 22.88
N ILE A 86 -7.37 9.37 23.09
CA ILE A 86 -8.18 10.57 23.35
C ILE A 86 -7.90 11.20 24.72
N HIS A 87 -7.51 10.38 25.71
CA HIS A 87 -7.08 10.83 27.04
C HIS A 87 -5.60 11.27 27.07
N LYS A 88 -4.86 11.10 25.96
CA LYS A 88 -3.41 11.32 25.89
C LYS A 88 -2.63 10.51 26.94
N ALA A 89 -3.12 9.31 27.25
CA ALA A 89 -2.49 8.38 28.18
C ALA A 89 -1.49 7.47 27.45
N THR A 90 -0.50 6.97 28.19
CA THR A 90 0.50 6.02 27.66
C THR A 90 -0.17 4.70 27.27
N ILE A 91 0.24 4.13 26.13
CA ILE A 91 -0.30 2.88 25.59
C ILE A 91 0.73 1.77 25.81
N ASN A 92 0.46 0.90 26.77
CA ASN A 92 1.35 -0.20 27.19
C ASN A 92 0.75 -1.58 26.88
N VAL A 93 0.00 -1.68 25.78
CA VAL A 93 -0.60 -2.94 25.33
C VAL A 93 0.14 -3.47 24.12
N ILE A 94 0.34 -4.79 24.09
CA ILE A 94 0.77 -5.47 22.87
C ILE A 94 -0.43 -5.43 21.92
N VAL A 95 -0.22 -4.93 20.71
CA VAL A 95 -1.29 -4.75 19.72
C VAL A 95 -1.14 -5.78 18.62
N PRO A 96 -1.95 -6.87 18.62
CA PRO A 96 -2.05 -7.77 17.49
C PRO A 96 -2.46 -7.00 16.23
N PHE A 97 -1.94 -7.42 15.08
CA PHE A 97 -2.19 -6.71 13.83
C PHE A 97 -3.68 -6.56 13.48
N ARG A 98 -4.46 -7.59 13.77
CA ARG A 98 -5.92 -7.61 13.59
C ARG A 98 -6.63 -6.48 14.36
N GLU A 99 -6.14 -6.12 15.55
CA GLU A 99 -6.73 -5.07 16.39
C GLU A 99 -6.67 -3.69 15.74
N ILE A 100 -5.75 -3.46 14.79
CA ILE A 100 -5.66 -2.19 14.07
C ILE A 100 -6.86 -1.99 13.15
N TRP A 101 -7.37 -3.07 12.56
CA TRP A 101 -8.57 -3.01 11.73
C TRP A 101 -9.81 -2.73 12.58
N HIS A 102 -9.93 -3.38 13.75
CA HIS A 102 -10.99 -3.08 14.70
C HIS A 102 -10.88 -1.67 15.28
N LEU A 103 -9.67 -1.15 15.46
CA LEU A 103 -9.45 0.22 15.88
C LEU A 103 -9.97 1.21 14.84
N VAL A 104 -9.67 0.99 13.54
CA VAL A 104 -10.24 1.83 12.47
C VAL A 104 -11.77 1.77 12.52
N ALA A 105 -12.35 0.60 12.70
CA ALA A 105 -13.80 0.46 12.78
C ALA A 105 -14.40 1.17 13.99
N ALA A 106 -13.75 1.13 15.15
CA ALA A 106 -14.16 1.87 16.33
C ALA A 106 -14.06 3.39 16.10
N ILE A 107 -12.98 3.86 15.47
CA ILE A 107 -12.79 5.27 15.10
C ILE A 107 -13.94 5.75 14.21
N ASP A 108 -14.29 4.98 13.19
CA ASP A 108 -15.37 5.35 12.26
C ASP A 108 -16.75 5.26 12.93
N TYR A 109 -17.00 4.22 13.74
CA TYR A 109 -18.27 4.02 14.44
C TYR A 109 -18.56 5.16 15.44
N TYR A 110 -17.55 5.54 16.22
CA TYR A 110 -17.68 6.61 17.20
C TYR A 110 -17.39 8.00 16.62
N ASP A 111 -17.13 8.14 15.32
CA ASP A 111 -16.79 9.43 14.68
C ASP A 111 -15.62 10.15 15.40
N LEU A 112 -14.57 9.40 15.70
CA LEU A 112 -13.36 9.93 16.33
C LEU A 112 -12.46 10.59 15.28
N ASP A 113 -11.82 11.69 15.67
CA ASP A 113 -10.83 12.35 14.82
C ASP A 113 -9.59 11.46 14.63
N ILE A 114 -9.53 10.77 13.49
CA ILE A 114 -8.44 9.86 13.15
C ILE A 114 -7.07 10.53 13.15
N THR A 115 -6.99 11.84 12.92
CA THR A 115 -5.70 12.54 12.85
C THR A 115 -4.95 12.49 14.19
N LYS A 116 -5.68 12.35 15.30
CA LYS A 116 -5.12 12.14 16.65
C LYS A 116 -4.43 10.78 16.81
N PHE A 117 -4.76 9.81 15.97
CA PHE A 117 -4.22 8.46 16.01
C PHE A 117 -2.99 8.28 15.13
N ASN A 118 -2.75 9.18 14.17
CA ASN A 118 -1.61 9.09 13.26
C ASN A 118 -0.25 9.03 14.00
N PRO A 119 0.03 9.85 15.05
CA PRO A 119 1.29 9.77 15.79
C PRO A 119 1.46 8.43 16.51
N TRP A 120 0.39 7.91 17.12
CA TRP A 120 0.41 6.60 17.77
C TRP A 120 0.68 5.49 16.75
N PHE A 121 -0.03 5.48 15.62
CA PHE A 121 0.15 4.46 14.59
C PHE A 121 1.59 4.49 14.03
N ALA A 122 2.16 5.68 13.84
CA ALA A 122 3.55 5.82 13.41
C ALA A 122 4.56 5.26 14.42
N ALA A 123 4.33 5.49 15.73
CA ALA A 123 5.15 4.91 16.79
C ALA A 123 5.03 3.38 16.83
N TRP A 124 3.79 2.86 16.88
CA TRP A 124 3.52 1.42 16.83
C TRP A 124 4.16 0.77 15.59
N TYR A 125 4.03 1.39 14.41
CA TYR A 125 4.58 0.87 13.16
C TYR A 125 6.11 0.82 13.18
N SER A 126 6.77 1.76 13.88
CA SER A 126 8.23 1.80 13.97
C SER A 126 8.80 0.74 14.91
N GLU A 127 8.04 0.34 15.92
CA GLU A 127 8.43 -0.66 16.93
C GLU A 127 7.99 -2.09 16.56
N CYS A 128 6.99 -2.23 15.69
CA CYS A 128 6.46 -3.54 15.35
C CYS A 128 7.48 -4.39 14.57
N ASN A 129 7.50 -5.69 14.85
CA ASN A 129 8.37 -6.62 14.13
C ASN A 129 7.91 -6.75 12.68
N THR A 130 8.64 -6.09 11.77
CA THR A 130 8.31 -6.05 10.35
C THR A 130 8.30 -7.40 9.64
N GLN A 131 8.89 -8.45 10.23
CA GLN A 131 8.86 -9.81 9.68
C GLN A 131 7.52 -10.52 9.89
N LEU A 132 6.76 -10.12 10.92
CA LEU A 132 5.43 -10.68 11.20
C LEU A 132 4.33 -9.99 10.40
N LEU A 133 4.67 -8.91 9.71
CA LEU A 133 3.73 -8.08 8.98
C LEU A 133 3.43 -8.68 7.61
N LYS A 134 2.15 -8.89 7.35
CA LYS A 134 1.67 -9.33 6.04
C LYS A 134 1.41 -8.10 5.16
N PRO A 135 2.15 -7.91 4.04
CA PRO A 135 2.07 -6.69 3.24
C PRO A 135 0.65 -6.33 2.78
N ARG A 136 -0.14 -7.34 2.36
CA ARG A 136 -1.52 -7.16 1.89
C ARG A 136 -2.47 -6.67 2.97
N GLU A 137 -2.20 -6.99 4.24
CA GLU A 137 -3.03 -6.59 5.37
C GLU A 137 -2.67 -5.18 5.88
N LEU A 138 -1.49 -4.65 5.52
CA LEU A 138 -1.01 -3.32 5.93
C LEU A 138 -1.38 -2.19 4.98
N LEU A 139 -1.85 -2.51 3.78
CA LEU A 139 -2.20 -1.52 2.78
C LEU A 139 -3.30 -0.55 3.29
N PHE A 140 -4.42 -1.08 3.78
CA PHE A 140 -5.49 -0.25 4.32
C PHE A 140 -5.09 0.53 5.58
N PRO A 141 -4.51 -0.08 6.64
CA PRO A 141 -4.11 0.68 7.82
C PRO A 141 -3.11 1.81 7.52
N THR A 142 -2.07 1.55 6.72
CA THR A 142 -1.09 2.59 6.38
C THR A 142 -1.67 3.71 5.53
N TRP A 143 -2.71 3.43 4.73
CA TRP A 143 -3.47 4.46 4.03
C TRP A 143 -4.41 5.24 4.96
N ARG A 144 -5.14 4.52 5.83
CA ARG A 144 -6.17 5.10 6.71
C ARG A 144 -5.59 6.01 7.77
N PHE A 145 -4.46 5.62 8.38
CA PHE A 145 -3.68 6.43 9.35
C PHE A 145 -2.69 7.39 8.68
N ASP A 146 -2.83 7.62 7.37
CA ASP A 146 -1.99 8.55 6.60
C ASP A 146 -0.47 8.33 6.79
N HIS A 147 -0.03 7.07 6.86
CA HIS A 147 1.36 6.71 7.09
C HIS A 147 2.11 6.51 5.76
N ALA A 148 2.52 7.63 5.14
CA ALA A 148 3.07 7.65 3.78
C ALA A 148 4.25 6.71 3.54
N LYS A 149 5.24 6.67 4.44
CA LYS A 149 6.44 5.83 4.27
C LYS A 149 6.10 4.34 4.30
N GLY A 150 5.23 3.93 5.22
CA GLY A 150 4.79 2.53 5.31
C GLY A 150 3.94 2.14 4.11
N PHE A 151 3.04 3.01 3.65
CA PHE A 151 2.23 2.76 2.47
C PHE A 151 3.08 2.59 1.20
N ALA A 152 4.06 3.49 0.98
CA ALA A 152 5.01 3.38 -0.11
C ALA A 152 5.84 2.09 -0.03
N ARG A 153 6.36 1.76 1.15
CA ARG A 153 7.14 0.53 1.39
C ARG A 153 6.36 -0.72 0.97
N TRP A 154 5.12 -0.88 1.43
CA TRP A 154 4.35 -2.11 1.17
C TRP A 154 3.82 -2.19 -0.25
N THR A 155 3.42 -1.08 -0.84
CA THR A 155 3.03 -1.05 -2.26
C THR A 155 4.23 -1.34 -3.16
N ARG A 156 5.43 -0.85 -2.82
CA ARG A 156 6.67 -1.26 -3.51
C ARG A 156 6.90 -2.75 -3.33
N TYR A 157 6.91 -3.25 -2.09
CA TYR A 157 7.12 -4.67 -1.81
C TYR A 157 6.19 -5.54 -2.66
N LEU A 158 4.88 -5.27 -2.66
CA LEU A 158 3.92 -6.05 -3.44
C LEU A 158 4.15 -5.98 -4.95
N ALA A 159 4.59 -4.83 -5.48
CA ALA A 159 4.89 -4.71 -6.91
C ALA A 159 6.06 -5.60 -7.35
N TYR A 160 7.05 -5.82 -6.47
CA TYR A 160 8.28 -6.54 -6.78
C TYR A 160 8.30 -8.00 -6.30
N GLU A 161 7.69 -8.30 -5.15
CA GLU A 161 7.79 -9.58 -4.44
C GLU A 161 6.56 -10.47 -4.57
N GLU A 162 5.38 -9.88 -4.82
CA GLU A 162 4.15 -10.65 -4.91
C GLU A 162 4.06 -11.37 -6.26
N LYS A 163 3.45 -12.55 -6.29
CA LYS A 163 3.12 -13.27 -7.53
C LYS A 163 1.72 -12.89 -8.00
N GLY A 164 1.48 -12.94 -9.31
CA GLY A 164 0.14 -12.72 -9.87
C GLY A 164 -0.48 -11.35 -9.56
N HIS A 165 -1.81 -11.32 -9.47
CA HIS A 165 -2.58 -10.11 -9.21
C HIS A 165 -2.50 -9.71 -7.73
N ILE A 166 -2.21 -8.43 -7.46
CA ILE A 166 -2.16 -7.90 -6.11
C ILE A 166 -3.58 -7.63 -5.62
N THR A 167 -3.93 -8.17 -4.46
CA THR A 167 -5.15 -7.86 -3.73
C THR A 167 -4.82 -7.37 -2.32
N GLU A 168 -5.78 -6.71 -1.70
CA GLU A 168 -5.78 -6.50 -0.25
C GLU A 168 -6.22 -7.78 0.48
N ALA A 169 -5.87 -7.88 1.77
CA ALA A 169 -6.38 -8.89 2.68
C ALA A 169 -6.85 -8.24 3.99
N ASN A 170 -8.09 -8.50 4.40
CA ASN A 170 -8.66 -8.03 5.66
C ASN A 170 -8.68 -9.18 6.69
N PRO A 171 -7.82 -9.16 7.73
CA PRO A 171 -7.74 -10.23 8.72
C PRO A 171 -8.88 -10.19 9.75
N ALA A 172 -9.63 -9.09 9.83
CA ALA A 172 -10.70 -8.87 10.80
C ALA A 172 -12.10 -9.18 10.26
N LYS A 173 -12.21 -9.66 9.00
CA LYS A 173 -13.50 -9.95 8.32
C LYS A 173 -14.46 -8.74 8.26
N LEU A 174 -13.95 -7.52 8.36
CA LEU A 174 -14.73 -6.28 8.34
C LEU A 174 -14.93 -5.79 6.90
N TRP A 175 -15.84 -6.41 6.14
CA TRP A 175 -15.95 -6.26 4.68
C TRP A 175 -16.06 -4.81 4.14
N SER A 176 -16.69 -3.91 4.90
CA SER A 176 -16.82 -2.50 4.53
C SER A 176 -15.52 -1.71 4.62
N TYR A 177 -14.52 -2.23 5.33
CA TYR A 177 -13.22 -1.61 5.51
C TYR A 177 -12.27 -2.22 4.49
N HIS A 178 -11.87 -1.41 3.51
CA HIS A 178 -10.97 -1.81 2.44
C HIS A 178 -10.37 -0.57 1.77
N LEU A 179 -9.26 -0.75 1.08
CA LEU A 179 -8.72 0.28 0.21
C LEU A 179 -9.66 0.59 -0.96
N PRO A 180 -9.77 1.86 -1.38
CA PRO A 180 -10.44 2.21 -2.63
C PRO A 180 -9.91 1.37 -3.80
N GLY A 181 -10.79 0.68 -4.53
CA GLY A 181 -10.39 -0.29 -5.57
C GLY A 181 -9.48 0.32 -6.65
N ARG A 182 -9.61 1.63 -6.90
CA ARG A 182 -8.74 2.37 -7.81
C ARG A 182 -7.26 2.39 -7.37
N ILE A 183 -6.98 2.41 -6.07
CA ILE A 183 -5.61 2.33 -5.56
C ILE A 183 -5.00 0.96 -5.87
N ILE A 184 -5.77 -0.11 -5.69
CA ILE A 184 -5.36 -1.47 -6.06
C ILE A 184 -5.14 -1.61 -7.58
N GLN A 185 -6.00 -0.98 -8.39
CA GLN A 185 -5.82 -0.93 -9.84
C GLN A 185 -4.51 -0.23 -10.23
N GLN A 186 -4.20 0.92 -9.62
CA GLN A 186 -2.96 1.64 -9.89
C GLN A 186 -1.72 0.85 -9.48
N LEU A 187 -1.77 0.16 -8.34
CA LEU A 187 -0.70 -0.72 -7.90
C LEU A 187 -0.45 -1.87 -8.89
N ASN A 188 -1.51 -2.53 -9.35
CA ASN A 188 -1.40 -3.56 -10.38
C ASN A 188 -0.91 -2.99 -11.73
N ALA A 189 -1.29 -1.76 -12.08
CA ALA A 189 -0.78 -1.08 -13.27
C ALA A 189 0.73 -0.79 -13.17
N ALA A 190 1.21 -0.36 -11.99
CA ALA A 190 2.63 -0.16 -11.71
C ALA A 190 3.41 -1.48 -11.86
N LYS A 191 2.89 -2.57 -11.26
CA LYS A 191 3.45 -3.91 -11.42
C LYS A 191 3.50 -4.35 -12.88
N GLY A 192 2.41 -4.20 -13.62
CA GLY A 192 2.35 -4.51 -15.05
C GLY A 192 3.36 -3.70 -15.87
N ARG A 193 3.61 -2.45 -15.47
CA ARG A 193 4.62 -1.58 -16.11
C ARG A 193 6.04 -2.08 -15.89
N LEU A 194 6.37 -2.63 -14.72
CA LEU A 194 7.69 -3.24 -14.48
C LEU A 194 7.97 -4.33 -15.53
N ARG A 195 6.99 -5.22 -15.78
CA ARG A 195 7.09 -6.23 -16.84
C ARG A 195 7.33 -5.61 -18.22
N THR A 196 6.58 -4.56 -18.58
CA THR A 196 6.73 -3.89 -19.87
C THR A 196 8.11 -3.25 -20.04
N VAL A 197 8.63 -2.62 -19.00
CA VAL A 197 9.96 -2.00 -19.02
C VAL A 197 11.04 -3.07 -19.16
N LEU A 198 10.95 -4.15 -18.36
CA LEU A 198 11.87 -5.27 -18.43
C LEU A 198 11.87 -5.90 -19.83
N HIS A 199 10.70 -6.23 -20.37
CA HIS A 199 10.57 -6.80 -21.71
C HIS A 199 11.26 -5.92 -22.76
N ARG A 200 11.01 -4.61 -22.75
CA ARG A 200 11.65 -3.69 -23.71
C ARG A 200 13.17 -3.68 -23.58
N GLY A 201 13.68 -3.65 -22.35
CA GLY A 201 15.12 -3.68 -22.09
C GLY A 201 15.78 -4.98 -22.56
N LEU A 202 15.13 -6.13 -22.36
CA LEU A 202 15.62 -7.43 -22.83
C LEU A 202 15.59 -7.58 -24.36
N PHE A 203 14.68 -6.90 -25.06
CA PHE A 203 14.57 -7.01 -26.52
C PHE A 203 15.40 -5.98 -27.28
N ARG A 204 15.66 -4.82 -26.68
CA ARG A 204 16.42 -3.72 -27.29
C ARG A 204 17.76 -4.16 -27.90
N PRO A 205 18.57 -5.02 -27.26
CA PRO A 205 19.84 -5.48 -27.84
C PRO A 205 19.65 -6.26 -29.14
N CYS A 206 18.50 -6.90 -29.35
CA CYS A 206 18.23 -7.73 -30.51
C CYS A 206 17.57 -6.98 -31.67
N GLU A 207 17.12 -5.74 -31.50
CA GLU A 207 16.37 -5.00 -32.53
C GLU A 207 17.15 -4.89 -33.85
N HIS A 208 18.46 -4.65 -33.77
CA HIS A 208 19.33 -4.55 -34.95
C HIS A 208 19.43 -5.86 -35.76
N LEU A 209 19.15 -7.02 -35.15
CA LEU A 209 19.22 -8.31 -35.86
C LEU A 209 18.08 -8.44 -36.89
N PHE A 210 16.97 -7.73 -36.70
CA PHE A 210 15.85 -7.75 -37.65
C PHE A 210 16.16 -6.99 -38.94
N SER A 211 16.99 -5.93 -38.87
CA SER A 211 17.45 -5.16 -40.03
C SER A 211 18.76 -5.67 -40.63
N ALA A 212 19.47 -6.58 -39.96
CA ALA A 212 20.70 -7.15 -40.48
C ALA A 212 20.47 -8.07 -41.70
N ASN A 213 21.41 -8.09 -42.66
CA ASN A 213 21.33 -8.96 -43.85
C ASN A 213 22.26 -10.19 -43.78
N CYS A 214 22.95 -10.39 -42.65
CA CYS A 214 23.91 -11.48 -42.47
C CYS A 214 23.21 -12.83 -42.20
N LYS A 215 23.87 -13.94 -42.56
CA LYS A 215 23.34 -15.29 -42.34
C LYS A 215 23.26 -15.65 -40.84
N CYS A 216 24.19 -15.14 -40.02
CA CYS A 216 24.28 -15.43 -38.58
C CYS A 216 23.21 -14.74 -37.71
N ARG A 217 22.42 -13.78 -38.24
CA ARG A 217 21.44 -13.02 -37.44
C ARG A 217 20.38 -13.89 -36.76
N LYS A 218 19.90 -14.91 -37.50
CA LYS A 218 18.84 -15.81 -37.03
C LYS A 218 19.36 -16.70 -35.90
N GLU A 219 20.56 -17.24 -36.08
CA GLU A 219 21.25 -18.06 -35.09
C GLU A 219 21.59 -17.25 -33.84
N THR A 220 22.09 -16.03 -33.99
CA THR A 220 22.40 -15.13 -32.86
C THR A 220 21.14 -14.81 -32.06
N LEU A 221 20.02 -14.51 -32.72
CA LEU A 221 18.74 -14.26 -32.06
C LEU A 221 18.23 -15.50 -31.32
N TYR A 222 18.33 -16.68 -31.95
CA TYR A 222 17.93 -17.95 -31.34
C TYR A 222 18.79 -18.26 -30.12
N ASP A 223 20.12 -18.16 -30.22
CA ASP A 223 21.04 -18.47 -29.12
C ASP A 223 20.85 -17.49 -27.95
N TYR A 224 20.59 -16.20 -28.23
CA TYR A 224 20.24 -15.20 -27.21
C TYR A 224 18.95 -15.56 -26.46
N GLN A 225 17.87 -15.87 -27.19
CA GLN A 225 16.59 -16.26 -26.58
C GLN A 225 16.72 -17.58 -25.83
N LYS A 226 17.49 -18.53 -26.36
CA LYS A 226 17.79 -19.79 -25.68
C LYS A 226 18.48 -19.56 -24.36
N HIS A 227 19.45 -18.64 -24.30
CA HIS A 227 20.06 -18.25 -23.02
C HIS A 227 19.04 -17.71 -22.01
N LEU A 228 18.06 -16.90 -22.44
CA LEU A 228 16.98 -16.44 -21.57
C LEU A 228 16.05 -17.57 -21.10
N VAL A 229 15.88 -18.62 -21.91
CA VAL A 229 15.17 -19.85 -21.51
C VAL A 229 15.99 -20.62 -20.49
N ASP A 230 17.30 -20.77 -20.71
CA ASP A 230 18.20 -21.56 -19.86
C ASP A 230 18.32 -20.97 -18.44
N ILE A 231 18.06 -19.66 -18.26
CA ILE A 231 17.99 -19.00 -16.94
C ILE A 231 16.55 -18.81 -16.43
N ASP A 232 15.57 -19.50 -17.01
CA ASP A 232 14.16 -19.48 -16.63
C ASP A 232 13.50 -18.08 -16.64
N VAL A 233 13.85 -17.22 -17.60
CA VAL A 233 13.24 -15.89 -17.76
C VAL A 233 12.26 -15.83 -18.93
N TRP A 234 12.46 -16.67 -19.95
CA TRP A 234 11.63 -16.70 -21.16
C TRP A 234 10.65 -17.87 -21.20
N PRO A 235 9.40 -17.71 -21.68
CA PRO A 235 8.72 -16.46 -22.04
C PRO A 235 8.34 -15.59 -20.84
N LEU A 236 8.64 -14.29 -20.92
CA LEU A 236 8.52 -13.39 -19.77
C LEU A 236 7.06 -13.26 -19.28
N GLU A 237 6.08 -13.31 -20.18
CA GLU A 237 4.66 -13.24 -19.84
C GLU A 237 4.25 -14.35 -18.87
N THR A 238 4.68 -15.59 -19.15
CA THR A 238 4.34 -16.76 -18.34
C THR A 238 5.18 -16.77 -17.06
N VAL A 239 6.46 -16.41 -17.12
CA VAL A 239 7.33 -16.37 -15.94
C VAL A 239 6.86 -15.32 -14.93
N PHE A 240 6.48 -14.13 -15.39
CA PHE A 240 6.02 -13.01 -14.54
C PHE A 240 4.72 -13.30 -13.77
N GLN A 241 3.87 -14.22 -14.26
CA GLN A 241 2.65 -14.59 -13.55
C GLN A 241 2.93 -15.43 -12.29
N ARG A 242 3.98 -16.25 -12.33
CA ARG A 242 4.31 -17.27 -11.31
C ARG A 242 5.56 -16.95 -10.48
N THR A 243 6.31 -15.93 -10.89
CA THR A 243 7.61 -15.57 -10.31
C THR A 243 7.60 -14.09 -9.92
N PRO A 244 8.07 -13.72 -8.72
CA PRO A 244 8.25 -12.32 -8.34
C PRO A 244 9.19 -11.60 -9.31
N MET A 245 9.03 -10.28 -9.42
CA MET A 245 9.93 -9.48 -10.25
C MET A 245 11.37 -9.59 -9.78
N ASN A 246 11.63 -9.50 -8.48
CA ASN A 246 13.00 -9.56 -7.96
C ASN A 246 13.67 -10.90 -8.25
N GLU A 247 12.96 -12.02 -8.14
CA GLU A 247 13.50 -13.32 -8.51
C GLU A 247 13.82 -13.41 -10.02
N ILE A 248 13.04 -12.77 -10.89
CA ILE A 248 13.36 -12.66 -12.33
C ILE A 248 14.62 -11.83 -12.55
N LEU A 249 14.76 -10.71 -11.83
CA LEU A 249 15.95 -9.86 -11.90
C LEU A 249 17.20 -10.60 -11.42
N ASP A 250 17.10 -11.37 -10.34
CA ASP A 250 18.20 -12.16 -9.79
C ASP A 250 18.62 -13.30 -10.75
N ARG A 251 17.68 -13.86 -11.53
CA ARG A 251 18.01 -14.79 -12.63
C ARG A 251 18.75 -14.09 -13.76
N LEU A 252 18.34 -12.87 -14.12
CA LEU A 252 18.98 -12.07 -15.16
C LEU A 252 20.38 -11.60 -14.81
N GLU A 253 20.74 -11.50 -13.53
CA GLU A 253 22.14 -11.24 -13.12
C GLU A 253 23.10 -12.36 -13.55
N LYS A 254 22.58 -13.56 -13.85
CA LYS A 254 23.36 -14.69 -14.39
C LYS A 254 23.48 -14.67 -15.91
N PHE A 255 22.90 -13.67 -16.58
CA PHE A 255 22.90 -13.58 -18.03
C PHE A 255 24.31 -13.30 -18.55
N ASN A 256 24.88 -14.26 -19.29
CA ASN A 256 26.23 -14.16 -19.85
C ASN A 256 26.28 -14.72 -21.28
N PHE A 257 25.35 -14.27 -22.13
CA PHE A 257 25.34 -14.67 -23.53
C PHE A 257 26.51 -14.02 -24.30
N GLU A 258 27.24 -14.84 -25.04
CA GLU A 258 28.26 -14.41 -25.99
C GLU A 258 27.95 -14.97 -27.37
N ALA A 259 27.99 -14.11 -28.39
CA ALA A 259 27.78 -14.55 -29.76
C ALA A 259 28.95 -15.42 -30.23
N LYS A 260 28.66 -16.42 -31.07
CA LYS A 260 29.67 -17.33 -31.63
C LYS A 260 30.78 -16.55 -32.36
N LEU A 261 32.02 -17.03 -32.25
CA LEU A 261 33.18 -16.42 -32.91
C LEU A 261 33.04 -16.33 -34.43
N SER A 262 32.28 -17.26 -35.03
CA SER A 262 31.96 -17.31 -36.46
C SER A 262 30.94 -16.24 -36.91
N ALA A 263 30.26 -15.57 -35.98
CA ALA A 263 29.30 -14.52 -36.30
C ALA A 263 30.01 -13.25 -36.81
N CYS A 264 29.33 -12.46 -37.63
CA CYS A 264 29.89 -11.21 -38.13
C CYS A 264 30.02 -10.15 -37.01
N GLY A 265 30.84 -9.12 -37.21
CA GLY A 265 31.03 -8.05 -36.21
C GLY A 265 29.74 -7.37 -35.75
N ALA A 266 28.72 -7.28 -36.62
CA ALA A 266 27.42 -6.72 -36.25
C ALA A 266 26.63 -7.62 -35.28
N CYS A 267 26.81 -8.94 -35.34
CA CYS A 267 26.17 -9.91 -34.45
C CYS A 267 27.03 -10.27 -33.22
N ARG A 268 28.34 -9.93 -33.23
CA ARG A 268 29.24 -10.09 -32.08
C ARG A 268 29.28 -8.84 -31.20
N ARG A 269 28.12 -8.21 -31.01
CA ARG A 269 27.97 -7.09 -30.09
C ARG A 269 27.91 -7.58 -28.66
N ASP A 270 28.10 -6.65 -27.75
CA ASP A 270 27.80 -6.88 -26.35
C ASP A 270 26.28 -6.93 -26.15
N TYR A 271 25.80 -8.05 -25.61
CA TYR A 271 24.41 -8.28 -25.21
C TYR A 271 24.23 -8.26 -23.69
N LYS A 272 25.32 -8.34 -22.93
CA LYS A 272 25.31 -8.46 -21.48
C LYS A 272 25.10 -7.12 -20.81
N SER A 273 25.92 -6.11 -21.12
CA SER A 273 25.80 -4.80 -20.46
C SER A 273 24.40 -4.17 -20.59
N PRO A 274 23.72 -4.22 -21.75
CA PRO A 274 22.35 -3.73 -21.85
C PRO A 274 21.33 -4.46 -20.96
N VAL A 275 21.54 -5.77 -20.72
CA VAL A 275 20.70 -6.57 -19.81
C VAL A 275 20.98 -6.16 -18.37
N GLU A 276 22.25 -6.00 -17.98
CA GLU A 276 22.65 -5.52 -16.65
C GLU A 276 22.07 -4.12 -16.36
N GLU A 277 22.22 -3.18 -17.29
CA GLU A 277 21.60 -1.84 -17.20
C GLU A 277 20.08 -1.91 -17.04
N THR A 278 19.42 -2.82 -17.76
CA THR A 278 17.98 -3.03 -17.65
C THR A 278 17.61 -3.55 -16.27
N VAL A 279 18.37 -4.52 -15.72
CA VAL A 279 18.15 -5.07 -14.39
C VAL A 279 18.23 -3.99 -13.34
N GLU A 280 19.30 -3.19 -13.36
CA GLU A 280 19.49 -2.08 -12.42
C GLU A 280 18.34 -1.06 -12.53
N PHE A 281 18.00 -0.66 -13.76
CA PHE A 281 16.91 0.29 -13.99
C PHE A 281 15.57 -0.20 -13.44
N VAL A 282 15.19 -1.46 -13.70
CA VAL A 282 13.92 -2.03 -13.23
C VAL A 282 13.90 -2.16 -11.70
N ARG A 283 15.02 -2.56 -11.07
CA ARG A 283 15.14 -2.73 -9.61
C ARG A 283 14.81 -1.44 -8.84
N TYR A 284 15.10 -0.29 -9.44
CA TYR A 284 14.85 1.04 -8.86
C TYR A 284 13.81 1.87 -9.62
N TYR A 285 12.98 1.24 -10.45
CA TYR A 285 12.00 1.96 -11.29
C TYR A 285 10.85 2.54 -10.46
N PHE A 286 10.32 1.79 -9.49
CA PHE A 286 9.11 2.16 -8.73
C PHE A 286 9.38 2.17 -7.22
N ASP A 287 9.09 3.30 -6.57
CA ASP A 287 9.34 3.52 -5.14
C ASP A 287 8.12 3.21 -4.26
N GLY A 288 7.06 2.64 -4.84
CA GLY A 288 5.76 2.48 -4.19
C GLY A 288 4.79 3.60 -4.54
N LEU A 289 3.52 3.47 -4.16
CA LEU A 289 2.53 4.53 -4.30
C LEU A 289 2.75 5.62 -3.23
N CYS A 290 2.53 6.87 -3.59
CA CYS A 290 2.71 8.04 -2.74
C CYS A 290 1.37 8.60 -2.29
N LEU A 291 1.08 8.56 -0.98
CA LEU A 291 -0.14 9.13 -0.40
C LEU A 291 -0.30 10.62 -0.71
N ASP A 292 0.79 11.38 -0.73
CA ASP A 292 0.75 12.81 -0.99
C ASP A 292 0.39 13.11 -2.46
N CYS A 293 0.88 12.29 -3.40
CA CYS A 293 0.47 12.36 -4.81
C CYS A 293 -0.98 11.91 -5.01
N LEU A 294 -1.41 10.83 -4.33
CA LEU A 294 -2.79 10.37 -4.34
C LEU A 294 -3.73 11.47 -3.83
N ASN A 295 -3.40 12.10 -2.71
CA ASN A 295 -4.24 13.12 -2.06
C ASN A 295 -4.27 14.45 -2.80
N ARG A 296 -3.20 14.83 -3.51
CA ARG A 296 -3.19 16.03 -4.35
C ARG A 296 -3.99 15.85 -5.65
N SER A 297 -3.98 14.64 -6.23
CA SER A 297 -4.61 14.35 -7.53
C SER A 297 -6.03 13.81 -7.43
N LYS A 298 -6.54 13.62 -6.19
CA LYS A 298 -7.97 13.39 -5.95
C LYS A 298 -8.73 14.63 -6.45
N PRO A 299 -9.78 14.47 -7.27
CA PRO A 299 -10.62 15.61 -7.68
C PRO A 299 -11.19 16.28 -6.43
N LYS A 300 -10.85 17.55 -6.21
CA LYS A 300 -11.34 18.37 -5.07
C LYS A 300 -12.30 19.46 -5.54
N LEU A 301 -12.23 19.83 -6.83
CA LEU A 301 -13.03 20.91 -7.41
C LEU A 301 -14.17 20.36 -8.30
N LYS A 302 -15.22 21.18 -8.47
CA LYS A 302 -16.29 20.96 -9.47
C LYS A 302 -15.75 20.96 -10.92
N ASP A 303 -14.54 21.47 -11.13
CA ASP A 303 -13.83 21.48 -12.41
C ASP A 303 -12.60 20.53 -12.36
N PRO A 304 -12.72 19.33 -12.92
CA PRO A 304 -11.66 18.32 -12.96
C PRO A 304 -10.40 18.78 -13.72
N ASP A 305 -10.51 19.76 -14.62
CA ASP A 305 -9.42 20.17 -15.49
C ASP A 305 -8.42 21.07 -14.73
N MET A 306 -8.88 21.88 -13.78
CA MET A 306 -8.04 22.76 -12.96
C MET A 306 -7.14 22.01 -11.96
N ASP A 307 -7.67 20.95 -11.33
CA ASP A 307 -6.86 20.07 -10.46
C ASP A 307 -5.80 19.32 -11.26
N TYR A 308 -6.09 19.01 -12.54
CA TYR A 308 -5.13 18.50 -13.51
C TYR A 308 -4.06 19.53 -13.87
N TRP A 309 -4.40 20.77 -14.25
CA TRP A 309 -3.42 21.81 -14.62
C TRP A 309 -2.45 22.15 -13.48
N ARG A 310 -2.92 22.20 -12.23
CA ARG A 310 -2.07 22.44 -11.04
C ARG A 310 -1.13 21.28 -10.71
N HIS A 311 -1.50 20.05 -11.06
CA HIS A 311 -0.65 18.88 -10.89
C HIS A 311 0.50 18.80 -11.92
N HIS A 312 0.45 19.65 -12.95
CA HIS A 312 1.11 19.42 -14.23
C HIS A 312 2.15 20.46 -14.64
N THR A 313 2.13 21.64 -14.02
CA THR A 313 3.16 22.68 -14.22
C THR A 313 4.48 22.35 -13.54
N LEU A 314 4.57 21.17 -12.90
CA LEU A 314 5.67 20.76 -12.06
C LEU A 314 6.86 20.27 -12.93
N LYS A 315 8.08 20.80 -12.78
CA LYS A 315 9.33 20.27 -13.41
C LYS A 315 9.82 18.99 -12.74
N GLU A 316 10.91 18.39 -13.21
CA GLU A 316 11.43 17.10 -12.72
C GLU A 316 11.74 17.09 -11.21
N HIS A 317 12.13 18.24 -10.66
CA HIS A 317 12.37 18.46 -9.23
C HIS A 317 11.06 18.58 -8.42
N GLU A 318 9.94 18.75 -9.11
CA GLU A 318 8.65 19.09 -8.53
C GLU A 318 7.73 17.87 -8.35
N TRP A 319 8.10 16.69 -8.87
CA TRP A 319 7.41 15.42 -8.58
C TRP A 319 7.42 15.09 -7.08
N ILE A 320 8.48 15.53 -6.39
CA ILE A 320 8.76 15.26 -4.98
C ILE A 320 8.29 16.43 -4.11
N THR A 321 8.04 17.62 -4.68
CA THR A 321 7.64 18.81 -3.92
C THR A 321 6.39 18.52 -3.11
N GLY A 322 6.49 18.67 -1.78
CA GLY A 322 5.39 18.41 -0.85
C GLY A 322 5.14 16.93 -0.51
N CYS A 323 5.99 16.00 -0.96
CA CYS A 323 5.93 14.59 -0.57
C CYS A 323 6.74 14.32 0.70
N ARG A 324 6.23 13.45 1.56
CA ARG A 324 6.88 12.99 2.81
C ARG A 324 8.02 11.99 2.59
N PHE A 325 8.24 11.56 1.33
CA PHE A 325 9.39 10.77 0.93
C PHE A 325 9.79 11.09 -0.52
N ARG A 326 11.07 10.85 -0.84
CA ARG A 326 11.60 11.02 -2.20
C ARG A 326 11.17 9.85 -3.07
N HIS A 327 10.72 10.15 -4.28
CA HIS A 327 10.35 9.14 -5.26
C HIS A 327 10.53 9.66 -6.70
N LYS A 328 10.58 8.74 -7.66
CA LYS A 328 10.75 9.05 -9.09
C LYS A 328 9.41 9.29 -9.79
N GLN A 329 9.50 9.63 -11.07
CA GLN A 329 8.35 9.84 -11.94
C GLN A 329 7.36 8.66 -11.96
N PRO A 330 7.77 7.38 -11.97
CA PRO A 330 6.82 6.27 -11.99
C PRO A 330 5.90 6.25 -10.76
N THR A 331 6.44 6.50 -9.56
CA THR A 331 5.63 6.63 -8.34
C THR A 331 4.62 7.75 -8.45
N TRP A 332 5.04 8.94 -8.91
CA TRP A 332 4.12 10.05 -9.15
C TRP A 332 3.00 9.67 -10.14
N TYR A 333 3.36 9.05 -11.26
CA TYR A 333 2.45 8.67 -12.34
C TYR A 333 1.39 7.65 -11.88
N PHE A 334 1.80 6.58 -11.19
CA PHE A 334 0.86 5.57 -10.69
C PHE A 334 0.07 6.04 -9.48
N SER A 335 0.53 7.07 -8.77
CA SER A 335 -0.21 7.68 -7.68
C SER A 335 -1.23 8.72 -8.15
N PHE A 336 -1.46 8.86 -9.46
CA PHE A 336 -2.40 9.82 -10.01
C PHE A 336 -3.85 9.32 -9.96
N MET A 337 -4.74 10.15 -9.41
CA MET A 337 -6.17 9.85 -9.19
C MET A 337 -7.13 10.68 -10.08
N GLY A 338 -6.66 11.33 -11.16
CA GLY A 338 -7.51 11.98 -12.20
C GLY A 338 -7.85 11.08 -13.40
N ARG A 339 -8.68 11.49 -14.37
CA ARG A 339 -9.16 10.59 -15.46
C ARG A 339 -8.02 10.07 -16.37
N LYS A 340 -8.22 8.89 -16.97
CA LYS A 340 -7.23 8.17 -17.79
C LYS A 340 -6.95 8.85 -19.14
N GLU A 341 -7.99 9.41 -19.77
CA GLU A 341 -7.91 10.09 -21.07
C GLU A 341 -7.04 11.35 -21.00
N ASP A 342 -7.18 12.12 -19.92
CA ASP A 342 -6.41 13.34 -19.68
C ASP A 342 -4.93 13.03 -19.47
N ARG A 343 -4.63 11.94 -18.75
CA ARG A 343 -3.28 11.40 -18.58
C ARG A 343 -2.64 10.95 -19.91
N ASP A 344 -3.38 10.24 -20.75
CA ASP A 344 -2.86 9.68 -22.01
C ASP A 344 -2.64 10.76 -23.09
N ARG A 345 -3.51 11.78 -23.14
CA ARG A 345 -3.37 12.95 -24.02
C ARG A 345 -2.07 13.73 -23.76
N PHE A 346 -1.64 13.81 -22.50
CA PHE A 346 -0.38 14.46 -22.12
C PHE A 346 0.87 13.67 -22.46
N MET A 347 0.91 12.37 -22.13
CA MET A 347 2.06 11.54 -22.49
C MET A 347 2.29 11.55 -24.01
N GLY A 348 1.21 11.70 -24.79
CA GLY A 348 1.28 11.93 -26.23
C GLY A 348 1.77 13.31 -26.66
N ARG A 349 1.66 14.37 -25.84
CA ARG A 349 2.22 15.70 -26.14
C ARG A 349 3.72 15.76 -25.84
N ARG A 350 4.17 15.33 -24.64
CA ARG A 350 5.61 15.36 -24.30
C ARG A 350 6.49 14.47 -25.16
N ARG A 351 6.00 13.33 -25.64
CA ARG A 351 6.76 12.51 -26.63
C ARG A 351 7.02 13.28 -27.91
N ARG A 352 6.07 14.11 -28.36
CA ARG A 352 6.25 14.96 -29.54
C ARG A 352 7.27 16.07 -29.25
N ASP A 353 7.23 16.65 -28.06
CA ASP A 353 8.16 17.72 -27.69
C ASP A 353 9.60 17.20 -27.45
N SER A 354 9.78 15.98 -26.93
CA SER A 354 11.11 15.36 -26.75
C SER A 354 11.73 14.82 -28.04
N ASP A 355 10.92 14.64 -29.09
CA ASP A 355 11.39 14.26 -30.43
C ASP A 355 11.65 15.51 -31.31
N SER A 356 11.47 16.72 -30.75
CA SER A 356 11.62 18.02 -31.42
C SER A 356 12.89 18.80 -30.99
N ASP A 357 13.63 18.30 -30.01
CA ASP A 357 14.97 18.73 -29.58
C ASP A 357 16.01 17.65 -29.95
#